data_AF-A0A9P8JRT5-F1
#
_entry.id   AF-A0A9P8JRT5-F1
#
_cell.length_a   1.000
_cell.length_b   1.000
_cell.length_c   1.000
_cell.angle_alpha   90.00
_cell.angle_beta   90.00
_cell.angle_gamma   90.00
#
_symmetry.space_group_name_H-M   'P 1'
#
loop_
_entity.id
_entity.type
_entity.pdbx_description
1 polymer ?
#
loop_
_entity_poly.entity_id
_entity_poly.type
_entity_poly.pdbx_seq_one_letter_code
_entity_poly.pdbx_strand_id
1 'polypeptide(L)'
;DDWKTQGPNITSRCGFCDRRMTNWDERIEHLSGHFRAGRTMKDWKGDHEFEPEIAARVTNAIPPYLIGDETETLVPFSSTSHVVRDHVAQISSRLTAMPSEPSEPTSPLPLTPEMEVPPTQTNNLTLNEMVIFHLGRYGRQQLSLGITPTDEMFQNEARRLLYDSDDPWNQSLVDNPEWLAAFRLLHGWTNTGA
;
A
#
# COMPACT_ATOMS: atom_id res chain seq x y z
N ASP A 1 -15.93 11.74 -33.22
CA ASP A 1 -14.53 11.65 -32.74
C ASP A 1 -14.08 12.78 -31.82
N ASP A 2 -14.81 13.88 -31.67
CA ASP A 2 -14.48 15.03 -30.79
C ASP A 2 -14.52 14.79 -29.27
N TRP A 3 -14.81 13.57 -28.80
CA TRP A 3 -14.96 13.31 -27.37
C TRP A 3 -13.63 13.06 -26.65
N LYS A 4 -12.52 12.88 -27.38
CA LYS A 4 -11.19 12.65 -26.81
C LYS A 4 -10.22 13.75 -27.21
N THR A 5 -9.75 14.52 -26.24
CA THR A 5 -8.54 15.31 -26.38
C THR A 5 -7.32 14.39 -26.16
N GLN A 6 -6.28 14.54 -26.99
CA GLN A 6 -5.01 13.87 -26.70
C GLN A 6 -4.46 14.41 -25.38
N GLY A 7 -4.23 13.52 -24.43
CA GLY A 7 -3.59 13.87 -23.15
C GLY A 7 -2.13 14.28 -23.36
N PRO A 8 -1.51 14.93 -22.35
CA PRO A 8 -0.09 15.22 -22.39
C PRO A 8 0.73 13.93 -22.48
N ASN A 9 1.97 14.05 -22.96
CA ASN A 9 2.94 12.97 -22.88
C ASN A 9 3.24 12.66 -21.40
N ILE A 10 3.17 11.37 -21.03
CA ILE A 10 3.39 10.89 -19.66
C ILE A 10 4.58 9.94 -19.69
N THR A 11 5.62 10.30 -18.94
CA THR A 11 6.77 9.40 -18.77
C THR A 11 6.44 8.29 -17.78
N SER A 12 6.81 7.05 -18.11
CA SER A 12 6.61 5.90 -17.22
C SER A 12 7.66 4.80 -17.42
N ARG A 13 7.91 4.01 -16.38
CA ARG A 13 8.68 2.77 -16.40
C ARG A 13 7.77 1.57 -16.63
N CYS A 14 8.27 0.59 -17.38
CA CYS A 14 7.71 -0.75 -17.47
C CYS A 14 8.23 -1.62 -16.31
N GLY A 15 7.36 -2.14 -15.44
CA GLY A 15 7.79 -3.00 -14.34
C GLY A 15 8.16 -4.44 -14.73
N PHE A 16 8.04 -4.81 -16.01
CA PHE A 16 8.50 -6.12 -16.51
C PHE A 16 9.96 -6.10 -17.00
N CYS A 17 10.47 -4.95 -17.44
CA CYS A 17 11.78 -4.87 -18.11
C CYS A 17 12.50 -3.52 -17.97
N ASP A 18 12.00 -2.63 -17.12
CA ASP A 18 12.54 -1.30 -16.81
C ASP A 18 12.69 -0.32 -17.98
N ARG A 19 12.15 -0.66 -19.16
CA ARG A 19 12.07 0.29 -20.29
C ARG A 19 11.25 1.51 -19.89
N ARG A 20 11.82 2.70 -20.14
CA ARG A 20 11.11 3.98 -20.02
C ARG A 20 10.44 4.34 -21.34
N MET A 21 9.22 4.87 -21.23
CA MET A 21 8.35 5.25 -22.35
C MET A 21 7.82 6.65 -22.05
N THR A 22 7.66 7.47 -23.08
CA THR A 22 7.34 8.90 -22.92
C THR A 22 5.91 9.26 -23.30
N ASN A 23 5.16 8.31 -23.87
CA ASN A 23 3.78 8.52 -24.27
C ASN A 23 2.92 7.27 -24.01
N TRP A 24 1.61 7.48 -24.00
CA TRP A 24 0.64 6.46 -23.63
C TRP A 24 0.49 5.35 -24.69
N ASP A 25 0.60 5.68 -25.97
CA ASP A 25 0.48 4.72 -27.07
C ASP A 25 1.64 3.72 -27.06
N GLU A 26 2.88 4.21 -26.91
CA GLU A 26 4.07 3.37 -26.73
C GLU A 26 3.90 2.44 -25.53
N ARG A 27 3.36 2.95 -24.41
CA ARG A 27 3.10 2.17 -23.21
C ARG A 27 2.13 1.02 -23.47
N ILE A 28 0.99 1.27 -24.10
CA ILE A 28 0.00 0.21 -24.37
C ILE A 28 0.62 -0.86 -25.28
N GLU A 29 1.24 -0.44 -26.38
CA GLU A 29 1.83 -1.38 -27.33
C GLU A 29 2.89 -2.25 -26.65
N HIS A 30 3.82 -1.63 -25.92
CA HIS A 30 4.87 -2.32 -25.21
C HIS A 30 4.35 -3.30 -24.15
N LEU A 31 3.43 -2.86 -23.27
CA LEU A 31 2.87 -3.71 -22.22
C LEU A 31 2.07 -4.88 -22.80
N SER A 32 1.33 -4.66 -23.89
CA SER A 32 0.58 -5.72 -24.56
C SER A 32 1.49 -6.85 -25.06
N GLY A 33 2.74 -6.53 -25.43
CA GLY A 33 3.75 -7.52 -25.81
C GLY A 33 4.09 -8.50 -24.68
N HIS A 34 4.27 -8.00 -23.46
CA HIS A 34 4.57 -8.84 -22.29
C HIS A 34 3.39 -9.76 -21.92
N PHE A 35 2.17 -9.23 -21.93
CA PHE A 35 0.98 -10.04 -21.67
C PHE A 35 0.76 -11.11 -22.74
N ARG A 36 0.98 -10.80 -24.03
CA ARG A 36 0.93 -11.80 -25.11
C ARG A 36 2.02 -12.87 -24.97
N ALA A 37 3.16 -12.53 -24.37
CA ALA A 37 4.22 -13.47 -24.04
C ALA A 37 3.94 -14.29 -22.76
N GLY A 38 2.77 -14.12 -22.14
CA GLY A 38 2.33 -14.89 -20.97
C GLY A 38 2.74 -14.30 -19.62
N ARG A 39 3.31 -13.09 -19.57
CA ARG A 39 3.55 -12.41 -18.29
C ARG A 39 2.25 -11.98 -17.64
N THR A 40 2.23 -11.97 -16.32
CA THR A 40 1.09 -11.59 -15.48
C THR A 40 1.49 -10.45 -14.54
N MET A 41 0.52 -9.83 -13.85
CA MET A 41 0.86 -8.79 -12.87
C MET A 41 1.73 -9.31 -11.70
N LYS A 42 1.80 -10.63 -11.48
CA LYS A 42 2.74 -11.25 -10.52
C LYS A 42 4.21 -11.08 -10.92
N ASP A 43 4.47 -10.92 -12.21
CA ASP A 43 5.80 -10.66 -12.76
C ASP A 43 6.19 -9.18 -12.71
N TRP A 44 5.25 -8.28 -12.39
CA TRP A 44 5.52 -6.85 -12.32
C TRP A 44 6.35 -6.51 -11.08
N LYS A 45 7.35 -5.65 -11.23
CA LYS A 45 8.20 -5.16 -10.14
C LYS A 45 8.14 -3.64 -10.03
N GLY A 46 8.21 -3.13 -8.80
CA GLY A 46 8.16 -1.68 -8.49
C GLY A 46 6.92 -0.94 -9.03
N ASP A 47 6.95 0.38 -8.94
CA ASP A 47 5.84 1.24 -9.41
C ASP A 47 6.03 1.68 -10.88
N HIS A 48 5.15 2.55 -11.37
CA HIS A 48 5.17 3.18 -12.67
C HIS A 48 6.30 4.18 -12.88
N GLU A 49 6.88 4.73 -11.81
CA GLU A 49 7.79 5.89 -11.85
C GLU A 49 7.23 7.05 -12.69
N PHE A 50 5.95 7.37 -12.48
CA PHE A 50 5.40 8.61 -13.00
C PHE A 50 6.13 9.81 -12.40
N GLU A 51 6.15 10.91 -13.15
CA GLU A 51 6.63 12.19 -12.65
C GLU A 51 5.82 12.59 -11.40
N PRO A 52 6.44 13.25 -10.39
CA PRO A 52 5.79 13.49 -9.10
C PRO A 52 4.41 14.18 -9.20
N GLU A 53 4.26 15.13 -10.11
CA GLU A 53 3.00 15.85 -10.35
C GLU A 53 1.88 14.96 -10.91
N ILE A 54 2.25 13.89 -11.64
CA ILE A 54 1.33 12.90 -12.19
C ILE A 54 1.04 11.84 -11.13
N ALA A 55 2.06 11.35 -10.43
CA ALA A 55 1.93 10.40 -9.34
C ALA A 55 0.98 10.91 -8.25
N ALA A 56 1.08 12.21 -7.89
CA ALA A 56 0.20 12.85 -6.91
C ALA A 56 -1.30 12.87 -7.32
N ARG A 57 -1.60 12.69 -8.61
CA ARG A 57 -2.99 12.62 -9.11
C ARG A 57 -3.56 11.21 -9.08
N VAL A 58 -2.72 10.19 -8.90
CA VAL A 58 -3.15 8.79 -8.77
C VAL A 58 -3.64 8.58 -7.34
N THR A 59 -4.96 8.49 -7.19
CA THR A 59 -5.61 8.24 -5.89
C THR A 59 -6.41 6.95 -5.95
N ASN A 60 -6.66 6.34 -4.78
CA ASN A 60 -7.44 5.10 -4.67
C ASN A 60 -6.93 3.95 -5.55
N ALA A 61 -5.61 3.85 -5.71
CA ALA A 61 -4.97 2.85 -6.57
C ALA A 61 -4.16 1.85 -5.74
N ILE A 62 -4.13 0.60 -6.19
CA ILE A 62 -3.19 -0.42 -5.70
C ILE A 62 -1.89 -0.25 -6.49
N PRO A 63 -0.73 -0.10 -5.82
CA PRO A 63 0.55 -0.07 -6.50
C PRO A 63 0.75 -1.30 -7.41
N PRO A 64 1.27 -1.16 -8.64
CA PRO A 64 1.35 -2.25 -9.61
C PRO A 64 2.02 -3.53 -9.13
N TYR A 65 3.09 -3.40 -8.34
CA TYR A 65 3.83 -4.53 -7.78
C TYR A 65 3.03 -5.35 -6.76
N LEU A 66 1.93 -4.78 -6.24
CA LEU A 66 1.02 -5.48 -5.34
C LEU A 66 -0.18 -6.11 -6.06
N ILE A 67 -0.49 -5.69 -7.29
CA ILE A 67 -1.70 -6.15 -7.98
C ILE A 67 -1.71 -7.66 -8.15
N GLY A 68 -0.55 -8.28 -8.42
CA GLY A 68 -0.44 -9.73 -8.51
C GLY A 68 -0.85 -10.43 -7.20
N ASP A 69 -0.23 -10.06 -6.09
CA ASP A 69 -0.50 -10.67 -4.78
C ASP A 69 -1.92 -10.34 -4.27
N GLU A 70 -2.42 -9.13 -4.57
CA GLU A 70 -3.75 -8.68 -4.18
C GLU A 70 -4.85 -9.57 -4.78
N THR A 71 -4.65 -10.03 -6.02
CA THR A 71 -5.59 -10.94 -6.69
C THR A 71 -5.65 -12.34 -6.07
N GLU A 72 -4.66 -12.71 -5.25
CA GLU A 72 -4.59 -14.00 -4.55
C GLU A 72 -5.14 -13.92 -3.11
N THR A 73 -5.50 -12.72 -2.64
CA THR A 73 -6.08 -12.56 -1.31
C THR A 73 -7.49 -13.15 -1.20
N LEU A 74 -7.96 -13.42 0.03
CA LEU A 74 -9.31 -13.97 0.26
C LEU A 74 -10.44 -13.07 -0.27
N VAL A 75 -10.22 -11.76 -0.28
CA VAL A 75 -11.19 -10.75 -0.72
C VAL A 75 -10.48 -9.80 -1.70
N PRO A 76 -10.31 -10.22 -2.96
CA PRO A 76 -9.58 -9.44 -3.95
C PRO A 76 -10.39 -8.22 -4.38
N PHE A 77 -9.70 -7.19 -4.84
CA PHE A 77 -10.28 -5.91 -5.19
C PHE A 77 -11.29 -6.07 -6.31
N SER A 78 -12.43 -5.43 -6.12
CA SER A 78 -13.46 -5.36 -7.12
C SER A 78 -14.24 -4.06 -6.95
N SER A 79 -14.29 -3.28 -8.03
CA SER A 79 -15.05 -2.02 -8.06
C SER A 79 -16.57 -2.24 -8.00
N THR A 80 -17.04 -3.45 -8.32
CA THR A 80 -18.47 -3.77 -8.41
C THR A 80 -18.95 -4.69 -7.29
N SER A 81 -18.06 -5.38 -6.58
CA SER A 81 -18.42 -6.28 -5.49
C SER A 81 -18.90 -5.51 -4.25
N HIS A 82 -20.01 -5.95 -3.67
CA HIS A 82 -20.45 -5.48 -2.35
C HIS A 82 -19.64 -6.13 -1.22
N VAL A 83 -19.19 -7.38 -1.40
CA VAL A 83 -18.38 -8.11 -0.41
C VAL A 83 -17.09 -7.34 -0.09
N VAL A 84 -16.42 -6.79 -1.10
CA VAL A 84 -15.21 -5.96 -0.91
C VAL A 84 -15.53 -4.69 -0.13
N ARG A 85 -16.66 -4.03 -0.43
CA ARG A 85 -17.10 -2.81 0.28
C ARG A 85 -17.41 -3.10 1.74
N ASP A 86 -18.11 -4.19 2.02
CA ASP A 86 -18.45 -4.61 3.38
C ASP A 86 -17.19 -4.98 4.16
N HIS A 87 -16.24 -5.66 3.52
CA HIS A 87 -14.95 -6.03 4.11
C HIS A 87 -14.11 -4.80 4.50
N VAL A 88 -13.99 -3.83 3.59
CA VAL A 88 -13.32 -2.55 3.86
C VAL A 88 -14.01 -1.80 5.02
N ALA A 89 -15.35 -1.80 5.07
CA ALA A 89 -16.11 -1.17 6.15
C ALA A 89 -15.88 -1.87 7.51
N GLN A 90 -15.79 -3.21 7.53
CA GLN A 90 -15.45 -3.98 8.73
C GLN A 90 -14.04 -3.65 9.23
N ILE A 91 -13.05 -3.59 8.33
CA ILE A 91 -11.67 -3.24 8.69
C ILE A 91 -11.60 -1.83 9.26
N SER A 92 -12.25 -0.86 8.61
CA SER A 92 -12.32 0.53 9.10
C SER A 92 -12.95 0.62 10.49
N SER A 93 -14.02 -0.14 10.74
CA SER A 93 -14.66 -0.22 12.06
C SER A 93 -13.71 -0.77 13.12
N ARG A 94 -12.93 -1.80 12.81
CA ARG A 94 -11.94 -2.39 13.74
C ARG A 94 -10.86 -1.38 14.12
N LEU A 95 -10.36 -0.60 13.16
CA LEU A 95 -9.36 0.44 13.41
C LEU A 95 -9.87 1.54 14.35
N THR A 96 -11.14 1.90 14.20
CA THR A 96 -11.77 2.93 15.04
C THR A 96 -12.09 2.41 16.44
N ALA A 97 -12.36 1.11 16.59
CA ALA A 97 -12.70 0.49 17.86
C ALA A 97 -11.49 0.21 18.77
N MET A 98 -10.26 0.26 18.25
CA MET A 98 -9.06 0.08 19.07
C MET A 98 -8.81 1.31 19.96
N PRO A 99 -8.52 1.14 21.26
CA PRO A 99 -8.42 2.26 22.21
C PRO A 99 -7.40 3.29 21.73
N SER A 100 -7.68 4.58 21.71
CA SER A 100 -6.65 5.61 21.41
C SER A 100 -5.48 5.51 22.41
N GLU A 101 -4.24 5.67 21.95
CA GLU A 101 -3.09 5.84 22.86
C GLU A 101 -3.36 7.02 23.82
N PRO A 102 -2.90 6.96 25.08
CA PRO A 102 -2.79 8.16 25.91
C PRO A 102 -1.82 9.14 25.23
N SER A 103 -2.24 10.39 25.05
CA SER A 103 -1.40 11.46 24.52
C SER A 103 -0.18 11.67 25.45
N GLU A 104 1.02 11.25 25.03
CA GLU A 104 2.25 11.65 25.72
C GLU A 104 2.65 13.10 25.36
N PRO A 105 3.27 13.83 26.30
CA PRO A 105 3.45 15.27 26.19
C PRO A 105 4.54 15.65 25.19
N THR A 106 4.20 16.60 24.32
CA THR A 106 5.09 17.31 23.39
C THR A 106 6.42 17.71 24.05
N SER A 107 7.54 17.27 23.47
CA SER A 107 8.85 17.92 23.67
C SER A 107 9.41 18.37 22.31
N PRO A 108 9.97 19.60 22.20
CA PRO A 108 10.11 20.28 20.92
C PRO A 108 11.51 20.09 20.33
N LEU A 109 11.59 19.53 19.13
CA LEU A 109 12.73 19.73 18.22
C LEU A 109 12.19 20.17 16.84
N PRO A 110 12.94 21.01 16.10
CA PRO A 110 12.39 21.87 15.06
C PRO A 110 12.11 21.05 13.80
N LEU A 111 10.83 20.81 13.53
CA LEU A 111 10.35 20.25 12.27
C LEU A 111 10.29 21.36 11.21
N THR A 112 10.87 21.05 10.06
CA THR A 112 10.65 21.66 8.74
C THR A 112 9.15 21.74 8.39
N PRO A 113 8.72 22.63 7.48
CA PRO A 113 7.41 23.28 7.56
C PRO A 113 6.24 22.30 7.57
N GLU A 114 5.50 22.42 8.67
CA GLU A 114 4.16 21.96 9.02
C GLU A 114 3.30 21.45 7.86
N MET A 115 3.23 20.12 7.71
CA MET A 115 1.95 19.49 7.39
C MET A 115 1.15 19.40 8.69
N GLU A 116 0.26 20.37 8.90
CA GLU A 116 -0.81 20.27 9.90
C GLU A 116 -1.53 18.94 9.72
N VAL A 117 -1.51 18.07 10.73
CA VAL A 117 -2.35 16.87 10.76
C VAL A 117 -3.76 17.34 11.13
N PRO A 118 -4.76 17.30 10.22
CA PRO A 118 -6.11 17.70 10.55
C PRO A 118 -6.74 16.63 11.44
N PRO A 119 -7.49 17.01 12.50
CA PRO A 119 -8.23 16.05 13.30
C PRO A 119 -9.39 15.51 12.46
N THR A 120 -9.65 14.19 12.55
CA THR A 120 -10.79 13.48 11.92
C THR A 120 -10.81 13.42 10.38
N GLN A 121 -10.05 12.49 9.78
CA GLN A 121 -10.25 12.02 8.40
C GLN A 121 -10.21 10.49 8.32
N THR A 122 -11.10 9.79 9.02
CA THR A 122 -11.23 8.32 8.92
C THR A 122 -11.97 7.85 7.66
N ASN A 123 -12.39 8.76 6.77
CA ASN A 123 -13.42 8.43 5.78
C ASN A 123 -12.91 8.05 4.38
N ASN A 124 -11.62 8.22 4.05
CA ASN A 124 -11.11 8.00 2.69
C ASN A 124 -9.76 7.24 2.61
N LEU A 125 -9.38 6.46 3.63
CA LEU A 125 -8.16 5.65 3.54
C LEU A 125 -8.38 4.44 2.62
N THR A 126 -7.42 4.18 1.74
CA THR A 126 -7.32 2.91 1.02
C THR A 126 -7.02 1.75 1.99
N LEU A 127 -7.28 0.51 1.56
CA LEU A 127 -6.94 -0.67 2.36
C LEU A 127 -5.46 -0.72 2.75
N ASN A 128 -4.59 -0.36 1.81
CA ASN A 128 -3.15 -0.28 2.06
C ASN A 128 -2.82 0.74 3.17
N GLU A 129 -3.36 1.95 3.09
CA GLU A 129 -3.13 2.98 4.12
C GLU A 129 -3.69 2.58 5.49
N MET A 130 -4.85 1.91 5.52
CA MET A 130 -5.41 1.34 6.73
C MET A 130 -4.46 0.31 7.37
N VAL A 131 -3.89 -0.60 6.58
CA VAL A 131 -2.92 -1.59 7.06
C VAL A 131 -1.62 -0.93 7.52
N ILE A 132 -1.07 0.03 6.75
CA ILE A 132 0.14 0.79 7.14
C ILE A 132 -0.07 1.48 8.49
N PHE A 133 -1.20 2.18 8.65
CA PHE A 133 -1.52 2.89 9.88
C PHE A 133 -1.63 1.93 11.08
N HIS A 134 -2.35 0.82 10.90
CA HIS A 134 -2.54 -0.21 11.92
C HIS A 134 -1.22 -0.80 12.38
N LEU A 135 -0.43 -1.30 11.44
CA LEU A 135 0.83 -1.95 11.74
C LEU A 135 1.81 -0.96 12.35
N GLY A 136 1.85 0.28 11.86
CA GLY A 136 2.63 1.39 12.43
C GLY A 136 2.35 1.58 13.92
N ARG A 137 1.08 1.54 14.30
CA ARG A 137 0.64 1.61 15.70
C ARG A 137 1.04 0.36 16.47
N TYR A 138 0.73 -0.82 15.96
CA TYR A 138 1.08 -2.09 16.58
C TYR A 138 2.59 -2.19 16.88
N GLY A 139 3.44 -1.83 15.92
CA GLY A 139 4.90 -1.85 16.10
C GLY A 139 5.38 -0.94 17.24
N ARG A 140 4.79 0.26 17.40
CA ARG A 140 5.10 1.15 18.54
C ARG A 140 4.66 0.53 19.87
N GLN A 141 3.50 -0.13 19.90
CA GLN A 141 3.01 -0.82 21.11
C GLN A 141 3.93 -2.00 21.49
N GLN A 142 4.41 -2.77 20.53
CA GLN A 142 5.35 -3.85 20.81
C GLN A 142 6.68 -3.31 21.35
N LEU A 143 7.17 -2.20 20.79
CA LEU A 143 8.38 -1.53 21.28
C LEU A 143 8.23 -1.00 22.71
N SER A 144 7.07 -0.45 23.09
CA SER A 144 6.83 0.02 24.47
C SER A 144 6.81 -1.13 25.49
N LEU A 145 6.51 -2.35 25.04
CA LEU A 145 6.62 -3.58 25.82
C LEU A 145 8.04 -4.19 25.80
N GLY A 146 9.00 -3.54 25.14
CA GLY A 146 10.38 -4.02 25.00
C GLY A 146 10.57 -5.13 23.96
N ILE A 147 9.59 -5.36 23.09
CA ILE A 147 9.62 -6.38 22.04
C ILE A 147 10.02 -5.71 20.72
N THR A 148 11.08 -6.23 20.07
CA THR A 148 11.47 -5.79 18.72
C THR A 148 10.56 -6.45 17.68
N PRO A 149 9.75 -5.67 16.92
CA PRO A 149 8.78 -6.25 15.99
C PRO A 149 9.46 -7.01 14.82
N THR A 150 9.14 -8.29 14.67
CA THR A 150 9.61 -9.11 13.54
C THR A 150 8.67 -9.01 12.33
N ASP A 151 9.12 -9.47 11.17
CA ASP A 151 8.30 -9.55 9.96
C ASP A 151 7.07 -10.43 10.18
N GLU A 152 7.27 -11.58 10.83
CA GLU A 152 6.20 -12.52 11.18
C GLU A 152 5.15 -11.88 12.10
N MET A 153 5.56 -11.02 13.04
CA MET A 153 4.62 -10.29 13.89
C MET A 153 3.74 -9.34 13.07
N PHE A 154 4.31 -8.61 12.10
CA PHE A 154 3.53 -7.73 11.23
C PHE A 154 2.60 -8.50 10.30
N GLN A 155 3.07 -9.60 9.73
CA GLN A 155 2.25 -10.46 8.87
C GLN A 155 1.06 -11.05 9.64
N ASN A 156 1.30 -11.59 10.83
CA ASN A 156 0.23 -12.15 11.66
C ASN A 156 -0.76 -11.07 12.11
N GLU A 157 -0.28 -9.89 12.48
CA GLU A 157 -1.15 -8.78 12.85
C GLU A 157 -1.97 -8.27 11.65
N ALA A 158 -1.40 -8.25 10.45
CA ALA A 158 -2.13 -7.91 9.23
C ALA A 158 -3.25 -8.91 8.94
N ARG A 159 -2.99 -10.21 9.09
CA ARG A 159 -4.03 -11.25 8.93
C ARG A 159 -5.15 -11.10 9.96
N ARG A 160 -4.82 -10.78 11.22
CA ARG A 160 -5.82 -10.53 12.26
C ARG A 160 -6.69 -9.34 11.90
N LEU A 161 -6.09 -8.26 11.40
CA LEU A 161 -6.84 -7.09 10.94
C LEU A 161 -7.76 -7.43 9.75
N LEU A 162 -7.22 -8.06 8.72
CA LEU A 162 -7.90 -8.33 7.45
C LEU A 162 -8.94 -9.44 7.57
N TYR A 163 -8.63 -10.53 8.27
CA TYR A 163 -9.38 -11.78 8.21
C TYR A 163 -9.87 -12.28 9.57
N ASP A 164 -9.57 -11.56 10.66
CA ASP A 164 -9.90 -12.00 12.03
C ASP A 164 -9.28 -13.36 12.39
N SER A 165 -8.11 -13.65 11.79
CA SER A 165 -7.41 -14.92 11.90
C SER A 165 -5.92 -14.67 11.70
N ASP A 166 -5.06 -15.49 12.31
CA ASP A 166 -3.62 -15.54 12.04
C ASP A 166 -3.21 -16.78 11.23
N ASP A 167 -4.16 -17.44 10.54
CA ASP A 167 -3.89 -18.59 9.68
C ASP A 167 -2.87 -18.23 8.58
N PRO A 168 -1.71 -18.90 8.50
CA PRO A 168 -0.69 -18.63 7.49
C PRO A 168 -1.15 -18.80 6.03
N TRP A 169 -2.26 -19.54 5.78
CA TRP A 169 -2.85 -19.64 4.45
C TRP A 169 -3.53 -18.36 3.98
N ASN A 170 -3.83 -17.43 4.89
CA ASN A 170 -4.42 -16.15 4.53
C ASN A 170 -3.34 -15.21 4.00
N GLN A 171 -3.25 -15.10 2.68
CA GLN A 171 -2.32 -14.19 2.00
C GLN A 171 -2.78 -12.74 2.14
N SER A 172 -1.83 -11.83 2.36
CA SER A 172 -2.06 -10.39 2.48
C SER A 172 -0.97 -9.60 1.73
N LEU A 173 -1.21 -8.32 1.49
CA LEU A 173 -0.23 -7.40 0.91
C LEU A 173 1.09 -7.31 1.73
N VAL A 174 1.04 -7.67 3.01
CA VAL A 174 2.19 -7.64 3.94
C VAL A 174 3.12 -8.84 3.74
N ASP A 175 2.66 -9.87 3.03
CA ASP A 175 3.48 -11.01 2.63
C ASP A 175 4.40 -10.69 1.44
N ASN A 176 4.16 -9.57 0.75
CA ASN A 176 5.05 -9.07 -0.29
C ASN A 176 6.34 -8.50 0.34
N PRO A 177 7.54 -9.01 -0.04
CA PRO A 177 8.79 -8.58 0.58
C PRO A 177 9.18 -7.13 0.23
N GLU A 178 8.81 -6.65 -0.97
CA GLU A 178 9.08 -5.25 -1.36
C GLU A 178 8.22 -4.29 -0.51
N TRP A 179 6.96 -4.66 -0.27
CA TRP A 179 6.06 -3.90 0.60
C TRP A 179 6.59 -3.82 2.02
N LEU A 180 6.94 -4.97 2.60
CA LEU A 180 7.38 -5.06 3.98
C LEU A 180 8.68 -4.30 4.22
N ALA A 181 9.62 -4.37 3.26
CA ALA A 181 10.85 -3.58 3.29
C ALA A 181 10.57 -2.07 3.23
N ALA A 182 9.68 -1.63 2.33
CA ALA A 182 9.30 -0.22 2.22
C ALA A 182 8.62 0.29 3.50
N PHE A 183 7.71 -0.50 4.04
CA PHE A 183 7.00 -0.21 5.29
C PHE A 183 7.97 -0.10 6.48
N ARG A 184 8.92 -1.04 6.64
CA ARG A 184 9.95 -0.96 7.68
C ARG A 184 10.84 0.26 7.55
N LEU A 185 11.25 0.60 6.32
CA LEU A 185 12.05 1.78 6.06
C LEU A 185 11.29 3.06 6.46
N LEU A 186 10.02 3.16 6.08
CA LEU A 186 9.16 4.32 6.39
C LEU A 186 8.98 4.52 7.90
N HIS A 187 8.83 3.44 8.66
CA HIS A 187 8.61 3.50 10.11
C HIS A 187 9.90 3.45 10.95
N GLY A 188 11.07 3.45 10.30
CA GLY A 188 12.36 3.42 10.99
C GLY A 188 12.65 2.10 11.71
N TRP A 189 12.03 1.00 11.29
CA TRP A 189 12.25 -0.34 11.84
C TRP A 189 13.31 -1.11 11.07
N THR A 190 14.33 -0.39 10.60
CA THR A 190 15.52 -1.00 10.04
C THR A 190 16.27 -1.69 11.18
N ASN A 191 16.49 -2.99 11.06
CA ASN A 191 17.34 -3.74 11.97
C ASN A 191 18.74 -3.10 11.95
N THR A 192 19.05 -2.23 12.92
CA THR A 192 20.43 -1.81 13.20
C THR A 192 21.11 -2.97 13.93
N GLY A 193 21.41 -4.04 13.19
CA GLY A 193 21.98 -5.25 13.79
C GLY A 193 22.24 -6.36 12.78
N ALA A 194 23.26 -6.17 11.94
CA ALA A 194 24.32 -7.14 11.63
C ALA A 194 25.31 -6.51 10.64
#